data_AF-A0A246JWR5-F1
#
_entry.id   AF-A0A246JWR5-F1
#
_cell.length_a   1.000
_cell.length_b   1.000
_cell.length_c   1.000
_cell.angle_alpha   90.00
_cell.angle_beta   90.00
_cell.angle_gamma   90.00
#
_symmetry.space_group_name_H-M   'P 1'
#
loop_
_entity.id
_entity.type
_entity.pdbx_description
1 polymer ?
#
loop_
_entity_poly.entity_id
_entity_poly.type
_entity_poly.pdbx_seq_one_letter_code
_entity_poly.pdbx_strand_id
1 'polypeptide(L)'
;MEPSPISGSERDEFIRRFEQALSELPERQREIFRLSAKEDLTYPEIADRLGIKASVVAHHLAKALRYLDGRVMQTTGTDPARM
;
A
#
# COMPACT_ATOMS: atom_id res chain seq x y z
N MET A 1 26.24 -4.98 -24.50
CA MET A 1 26.22 -4.58 -23.09
C MET A 1 24.93 -5.12 -22.52
N GLU A 2 25.02 -6.30 -21.91
CA GLU A 2 23.88 -7.01 -21.34
C GLU A 2 23.52 -6.35 -20.01
N PRO A 3 22.22 -6.14 -19.70
CA PRO A 3 21.81 -5.46 -18.48
C PRO A 3 22.28 -6.28 -17.28
N SER A 4 23.08 -5.65 -16.43
CA SER A 4 23.58 -6.22 -15.18
C SER A 4 22.42 -6.81 -14.36
N PRO A 5 22.57 -8.02 -13.79
CA PRO A 5 21.52 -8.63 -13.00
C PRO A 5 21.31 -7.76 -11.76
N ILE A 6 20.13 -7.18 -11.59
CA ILE A 6 19.67 -6.81 -10.25
C ILE A 6 19.67 -8.12 -9.49
N SER A 7 20.64 -8.30 -8.60
CA SER A 7 20.86 -9.54 -7.87
C SER A 7 19.54 -9.95 -7.22
N GLY A 8 19.09 -11.20 -7.45
CA GLY A 8 17.79 -11.68 -6.96
C GLY A 8 17.55 -11.38 -5.47
N SER A 9 18.63 -11.26 -4.69
CA SER A 9 18.67 -10.89 -3.28
C SER A 9 18.03 -9.54 -2.95
N GLU A 10 18.24 -8.48 -3.76
CA GLU A 10 17.70 -7.14 -3.46
C GLU A 10 16.18 -7.08 -3.67
N ARG A 11 15.71 -7.77 -4.73
CA ARG A 11 14.27 -7.91 -5.01
C ARG A 11 13.59 -8.75 -3.93
N ASP A 12 14.23 -9.85 -3.52
CA ASP A 12 13.71 -10.72 -2.46
C ASP A 12 13.61 -9.99 -1.11
N GLU A 13 14.60 -9.18 -0.77
CA GLU A 13 14.59 -8.41 0.48
C GLU A 13 13.53 -7.31 0.47
N PHE A 14 13.33 -6.66 -0.68
CA PHE A 14 12.24 -5.70 -0.85
C PHE A 14 10.87 -6.37 -0.67
N ILE A 15 10.64 -7.51 -1.33
CA ILE A 15 9.38 -8.26 -1.22
C ILE A 15 9.15 -8.70 0.23
N ARG A 16 10.17 -9.25 0.90
CA ARG A 16 10.07 -9.65 2.31
C ARG A 16 9.67 -8.49 3.23
N ARG A 17 10.32 -7.33 3.10
CA ARG A 17 10.00 -6.14 3.92
C ARG A 17 8.59 -5.62 3.63
N PHE A 18 8.18 -5.65 2.38
CA PHE A 18 6.83 -5.25 1.96
C PHE A 18 5.77 -6.19 2.52
N GLU A 19 5.94 -7.51 2.39
CA GLU A 19 5.03 -8.51 2.94
C GLU A 19 4.94 -8.43 4.47
N GLN A 20 6.07 -8.22 5.14
CA GLN A 20 6.09 -8.02 6.60
C GLN A 20 5.31 -6.77 7.00
N ALA A 21 5.54 -5.65 6.31
CA ALA A 21 4.80 -4.42 6.57
C ALA A 21 3.29 -4.57 6.29
N LEU A 22 2.90 -5.31 5.23
CA LEU A 22 1.51 -5.68 4.97
C LEU A 22 0.89 -6.58 6.04
N SER A 23 1.67 -7.52 6.59
CA SER A 23 1.24 -8.41 7.68
C SER A 23 0.96 -7.64 8.98
N GLU A 24 1.67 -6.54 9.19
CA GLU A 24 1.50 -5.68 10.36
C GLU A 24 0.41 -4.63 10.19
N LEU A 25 -0.11 -4.43 8.97
CA LEU A 25 -1.30 -3.61 8.77
C LEU A 25 -2.52 -4.29 9.41
N PRO A 26 -3.39 -3.51 10.09
CA PRO A 26 -4.68 -3.99 10.55
C PRO A 26 -5.50 -4.57 9.39
N GLU A 27 -6.29 -5.61 9.66
CA GLU A 27 -7.06 -6.33 8.65
C GLU A 27 -7.90 -5.40 7.76
N ARG A 28 -8.52 -4.37 8.35
CA ARG A 28 -9.30 -3.36 7.61
C ARG A 28 -8.47 -2.56 6.61
N GLN A 29 -7.24 -2.18 6.96
CA GLN A 29 -6.36 -1.42 6.06
C GLN A 29 -5.86 -2.30 4.91
N ARG A 30 -5.51 -3.56 5.22
CA ARG A 30 -5.10 -4.54 4.22
C ARG A 30 -6.23 -4.85 3.25
N GLU A 31 -7.45 -5.01 3.75
CA GLU A 31 -8.63 -5.28 2.92
C GLU A 31 -8.94 -4.13 1.98
N ILE A 32 -8.93 -2.89 2.48
CA ILE A 32 -9.10 -1.68 1.67
C ILE A 32 -8.01 -1.58 0.59
N PHE A 33 -6.75 -1.77 0.96
CA PHE A 33 -5.63 -1.73 0.01
C PHE A 33 -5.76 -2.82 -1.05
N ARG A 34 -6.17 -4.03 -0.65
CA ARG A 34 -6.41 -5.15 -1.57
C ARG A 34 -7.55 -4.87 -2.53
N LEU A 35 -8.65 -4.28 -2.07
CA LEU A 35 -9.79 -3.90 -2.93
C LEU A 35 -9.37 -2.83 -3.93
N SER A 36 -8.63 -1.81 -3.48
CA SER A 36 -8.08 -0.77 -4.35
C SER A 36 -7.09 -1.34 -5.37
N ALA A 37 -6.18 -2.22 -4.97
CA ALA A 37 -5.11 -2.74 -5.82
C ALA A 37 -5.55 -3.89 -6.74
N LYS A 38 -6.52 -4.72 -6.32
CA LYS A 38 -6.97 -5.90 -7.09
C LYS A 38 -8.13 -5.56 -8.02
N GLU A 39 -9.01 -4.67 -7.60
CA GLU A 39 -10.26 -4.38 -8.31
C GLU A 39 -10.33 -2.97 -8.88
N ASP A 40 -9.23 -2.19 -8.75
CA ASP A 40 -9.12 -0.79 -9.23
C ASP A 40 -10.28 0.11 -8.74
N LEU A 41 -10.88 -0.27 -7.60
CA LEU A 41 -12.05 0.41 -7.06
C LEU A 41 -11.66 1.76 -6.50
N THR A 42 -12.50 2.76 -6.76
CA THR A 42 -12.35 4.09 -6.20
C THR A 42 -12.71 4.10 -4.70
N TYR A 43 -12.24 5.11 -3.98
CA TYR A 43 -12.48 5.25 -2.54
C TYR A 43 -13.96 5.21 -2.15
N PRO A 44 -14.91 5.83 -2.90
CA PRO A 44 -16.33 5.68 -2.62
C PRO A 44 -16.87 4.27 -2.88
N GLU A 45 -16.37 3.53 -3.88
CA GLU A 45 -16.81 2.16 -4.15
C GLU A 45 -16.35 1.18 -3.07
N ILE A 46 -15.11 1.34 -2.59
CA ILE A 46 -14.60 0.56 -1.45
C ILE A 46 -15.41 0.87 -0.19
N ALA A 47 -15.76 2.14 0.02
CA ALA A 47 -16.58 2.58 1.14
C ALA A 47 -17.97 1.95 1.13
N ASP A 48 -18.64 1.99 -0.02
CA ASP A 48 -19.96 1.37 -0.21
C ASP A 48 -19.89 -0.15 0.07
N ARG A 49 -18.89 -0.82 -0.48
CA ARG A 49 -18.70 -2.27 -0.31
C ARG A 49 -18.40 -2.70 1.11
N LEU A 50 -17.66 -1.89 1.86
CA LEU A 50 -17.30 -2.16 3.26
C LEU A 50 -18.33 -1.59 4.26
N GLY A 51 -19.33 -0.83 3.79
CA GLY A 51 -20.30 -0.14 4.62
C GLY A 51 -19.70 0.94 5.51
N ILE A 52 -18.62 1.58 5.06
CA ILE A 52 -17.91 2.66 5.78
C ILE A 52 -17.91 3.94 4.96
N LYS A 53 -17.42 5.06 5.51
CA LYS A 53 -17.34 6.32 4.76
C LYS A 53 -16.10 6.36 3.87
N ALA A 54 -16.20 6.98 2.69
CA ALA A 54 -15.05 7.21 1.80
C ALA A 54 -13.89 7.95 2.49
N SER A 55 -14.20 8.87 3.40
CA SER A 55 -13.20 9.54 4.25
C SER A 55 -12.44 8.55 5.16
N VAL A 56 -13.11 7.51 5.66
CA VAL A 56 -12.49 6.45 6.49
C VAL A 56 -11.62 5.55 5.63
N VAL A 57 -12.02 5.26 4.39
CA VAL A 57 -11.19 4.56 3.39
C VAL A 57 -9.92 5.34 3.11
N ALA A 58 -10.03 6.64 2.79
CA ALA A 58 -8.90 7.51 2.55
C ALA A 58 -7.97 7.58 3.77
N HIS A 59 -8.52 7.69 4.98
CA HIS A 59 -7.74 7.72 6.22
C HIS A 59 -6.99 6.40 6.47
N HIS A 60 -7.63 5.26 6.18
CA HIS A 60 -7.02 3.94 6.29
C HIS A 60 -5.93 3.72 5.23
N LEU A 61 -6.16 4.13 3.98
CA LEU A 61 -5.15 4.09 2.92
C LEU A 61 -3.96 4.99 3.24
N ALA A 62 -4.20 6.23 3.67
CA ALA A 62 -3.14 7.15 4.05
C ALA A 62 -2.31 6.61 5.22
N LYS A 63 -2.94 5.97 6.22
CA LYS A 63 -2.24 5.29 7.32
C LYS A 63 -1.45 4.09 6.82
N ALA A 64 -2.02 3.26 5.96
CA ALA A 64 -1.37 2.09 5.40
C ALA A 64 -0.15 2.50 4.56
N LEU A 65 -0.30 3.48 3.68
CA LEU A 65 0.77 4.04 2.87
C LEU A 65 1.87 4.67 3.73
N ARG A 66 1.54 5.49 4.74
CA ARG A 66 2.54 6.03 5.67
C ARG A 66 3.30 4.93 6.44
N TYR A 67 2.61 3.87 6.80
CA TYR A 67 3.22 2.74 7.50
C TYR A 67 4.16 1.95 6.58
N LEU A 68 3.74 1.69 5.34
CA LEU A 68 4.54 1.04 4.31
C LEU A 68 5.75 1.92 3.92
N ASP A 69 5.54 3.22 3.73
CA ASP A 69 6.56 4.20 3.41
C ASP A 69 7.64 4.22 4.49
N GLY A 70 7.27 4.41 5.77
CA GLY A 70 8.25 4.40 6.87
C GLY A 70 9.03 3.09 7.05
N ARG A 71 8.58 1.98 6.44
CA ARG A 71 9.21 0.65 6.49
C ARG A 71 10.00 0.29 5.24
N VAL A 72 9.57 0.77 4.09
CA VAL A 72 10.07 0.38 2.77
C VAL A 72 10.87 1.51 2.12
N MET A 73 10.51 2.78 2.39
CA MET A 73 11.10 3.98 1.81
C MET A 73 11.58 4.96 2.89
N GLN A 74 12.89 5.11 3.06
CA GLN A 74 13.46 6.29 3.73
C GLN A 74 13.72 7.45 2.75
N THR A 75 13.01 7.52 1.61
CA THR A 75 13.20 8.61 0.64
C THR A 75 11.95 8.84 -0.21
N THR A 76 11.57 10.11 -0.34
CA THR A 76 10.53 10.66 -1.22
C THR A 76 9.12 10.70 -0.65
N GLY A 77 8.79 11.82 -0.02
CA GLY A 77 7.42 12.20 0.30
C GLY A 77 6.53 12.14 -0.93
N THR A 78 5.59 11.21 -0.92
CA THR A 78 4.45 11.21 -1.84
C THR A 78 3.22 11.50 -1.00
N ASP A 79 2.80 12.76 -1.05
CA ASP A 79 1.55 13.26 -0.49
C ASP A 79 0.38 12.62 -1.27
N PRO A 80 -0.50 11.84 -0.62
CA PRO A 80 -1.62 11.20 -1.31
C PRO A 80 -2.84 12.14 -1.49
N ALA A 81 -2.71 13.47 -1.41
CA ALA A 81 -3.83 14.41 -1.52
C ALA A 81 -3.92 15.12 -2.90
N ARG A 82 -3.77 14.36 -4.00
CA ARG A 82 -4.00 14.91 -5.33
C ARG A 82 -4.83 13.99 -6.22
N MET A 83 -6.13 13.89 -5.91
CA MET A 83 -7.28 14.09 -6.83
C MET A 83 -8.60 13.78 -6.14
#